data_AF-A0A7W8ZA31-F1
#
_entry.id   AF-A0A7W8ZA31-F1
#
_cell.length_a   1.000
_cell.length_b   1.000
_cell.length_c   1.000
_cell.angle_alpha   90.00
_cell.angle_beta   90.00
_cell.angle_gamma   90.00
#
_symmetry.space_group_name_H-M   'P 1'
#
loop_
_entity.id
_entity.type
_entity.pdbx_description
1 polymer ?
#
loop_
_entity_poly.entity_id
_entity_poly.type
_entity_poly.pdbx_seq_one_letter_code
_entity_poly.pdbx_strand_id
1 'polypeptide(L)'
;MTALTSSSGHADHGPHVPKPREDCRRVAWHAPMNAESRRRILRWTCECRTRVYYLVVGGGLAYVRRSDKQTGQNHETARMRYREADHLWTELLLGLAH
;
A
#
# COMPACT_ATOMS: atom_id res chain seq x y z
N MET A 1 13.09 20.23 -6.88
CA MET A 1 13.43 18.79 -6.89
C MET A 1 13.72 18.39 -5.46
N THR A 2 12.76 17.79 -4.77
CA THR A 2 12.96 17.33 -3.38
C THR A 2 13.65 15.97 -3.44
N ALA A 3 14.91 15.93 -3.00
CA ALA A 3 15.67 14.69 -2.94
C ALA A 3 15.05 13.79 -1.86
N LEU A 4 14.52 12.65 -2.30
CA LEU A 4 14.07 11.58 -1.42
C LEU A 4 15.32 10.89 -0.86
N THR A 5 15.65 11.15 0.41
CA THR A 5 16.69 10.42 1.11
C THR A 5 16.22 9.00 1.42
N SER A 6 16.96 8.02 0.93
CA SER A 6 16.75 6.61 1.25
C SER A 6 17.02 6.39 2.74
N SER A 7 15.97 6.08 3.51
CA SER A 7 16.12 5.56 4.87
C SER A 7 16.87 4.22 4.78
N SER A 8 18.03 4.14 5.41
CA SER A 8 18.84 2.92 5.53
C SER A 8 18.01 1.79 6.12
N GLY A 9 17.65 0.77 5.32
CA GLY A 9 16.79 -0.31 5.75
C GLY A 9 17.45 -1.68 5.71
N HIS A 10 17.50 -2.37 6.86
CA HIS A 10 17.58 -3.83 6.92
C HIS A 10 16.26 -4.42 6.36
N ALA A 11 16.20 -5.71 6.05
CA ALA A 11 15.13 -6.35 5.28
C ALA A 11 13.66 -6.06 5.73
N ASP A 12 13.45 -5.57 6.96
CA ASP A 12 12.14 -5.19 7.53
C ASP A 12 11.78 -3.69 7.44
N HIS A 13 12.64 -2.86 6.85
CA HIS A 13 12.49 -1.40 6.78
C HIS A 13 12.20 -0.94 5.35
N GLY A 14 11.01 -1.24 4.86
CA GLY A 14 10.44 -0.58 3.67
C GLY A 14 10.16 0.92 3.90
N PRO A 15 9.64 1.66 2.91
CA PRO A 15 9.31 3.07 3.06
C PRO A 15 8.28 3.31 4.17
N HIS A 16 8.50 4.32 5.00
CA HIS A 16 7.51 4.76 5.97
C HIS A 16 6.44 5.62 5.30
N VAL A 17 5.18 5.34 5.61
CA VAL A 17 4.06 6.18 5.21
C VAL A 17 3.92 7.32 6.23
N PRO A 18 3.96 8.59 5.80
CA PRO A 18 3.71 9.73 6.70
C PRO A 18 2.26 9.71 7.19
N LYS A 19 1.94 10.56 8.17
CA LYS A 19 0.53 10.80 8.51
C LYS A 19 -0.19 11.36 7.26
N PRO A 20 -1.42 10.91 6.95
CA PRO A 20 -2.20 11.49 5.87
C PRO A 20 -2.37 13.00 6.06
N ARG A 21 -2.33 13.74 4.95
CA ARG A 21 -2.67 15.17 4.94
C ARG A 21 -4.17 15.35 5.15
N GLU A 22 -4.58 16.51 5.66
CA GLU A 22 -6.00 16.78 5.96
C GLU A 22 -6.91 16.72 4.71
N ASP A 23 -6.36 17.12 3.56
CA ASP A 23 -7.03 17.16 2.25
C ASP A 23 -6.71 15.95 1.37
N CYS A 24 -6.18 14.87 1.94
CA CYS A 24 -5.79 13.70 1.17
C CYS A 24 -7.01 13.00 0.53
N ARG A 25 -6.73 12.33 -0.60
CA ARG A 25 -7.71 11.49 -1.28
C ARG A 25 -8.17 10.37 -0.36
N ARG A 26 -9.48 10.21 -0.20
CA ARG A 26 -10.07 9.05 0.49
C ARG A 26 -10.00 7.81 -0.40
N VAL A 27 -9.46 6.73 0.16
CA VAL A 27 -9.37 5.43 -0.50
C VAL A 27 -10.56 4.57 -0.09
N ALA A 28 -11.22 3.99 -1.09
CA ALA A 28 -12.25 2.99 -0.86
C ALA A 28 -11.59 1.67 -0.46
N TRP A 29 -11.79 1.27 0.80
CA TRP A 29 -11.28 0.05 1.38
C TRP A 29 -12.39 -0.99 1.48
N HIS A 30 -12.14 -2.18 0.98
CA HIS A 30 -13.06 -3.31 0.96
C HIS A 30 -12.48 -4.50 1.71
N ALA A 31 -13.34 -5.44 2.08
CA ALA A 31 -12.89 -6.73 2.60
C ALA A 31 -12.03 -7.46 1.54
N PRO A 32 -11.01 -8.23 1.93
CA PRO A 32 -10.16 -8.94 0.99
C PRO A 32 -10.96 -9.94 0.16
N MET A 33 -10.70 -9.99 -1.14
CA MET A 33 -11.30 -11.00 -2.01
C MET A 33 -10.34 -12.20 -2.12
N ASN A 34 -10.78 -13.38 -1.71
CA ASN A 34 -9.97 -14.61 -1.72
C ASN A 34 -9.96 -15.34 -3.07
N ALA A 35 -10.35 -14.68 -4.15
CA ALA A 35 -10.61 -15.32 -5.44
C ALA A 35 -9.35 -15.59 -6.30
N GLU A 36 -8.18 -15.06 -5.92
CA GLU A 36 -6.97 -15.10 -6.76
C GLU A 36 -5.97 -16.15 -6.28
N SER A 37 -5.80 -17.21 -7.08
CA SER A 37 -4.87 -18.32 -6.79
C SER A 37 -3.38 -17.96 -6.97
N ARG A 38 -3.06 -16.89 -7.69
CA ARG A 38 -1.68 -16.45 -7.98
C ARG A 38 -1.50 -14.96 -7.76
N ARG A 39 -1.48 -14.54 -6.49
CA ARG A 39 -1.11 -13.18 -6.07
C ARG A 39 0.39 -13.06 -5.80
N ARG A 40 0.99 -11.92 -6.18
CA ARG A 40 2.38 -11.59 -5.87
C ARG A 40 2.45 -10.19 -5.25
N ILE A 41 3.19 -10.07 -4.15
CA ILE A 41 3.52 -8.77 -3.55
C ILE A 41 4.70 -8.19 -4.35
N LEU A 42 4.54 -6.99 -4.86
CA LEU A 42 5.60 -6.28 -5.60
C LEU A 42 6.37 -5.31 -4.72
N ARG A 43 5.68 -4.62 -3.81
CA ARG A 43 6.25 -3.62 -2.90
C ARG A 43 5.48 -3.64 -1.59
N TRP A 44 6.14 -3.25 -0.50
CA TRP A 44 5.54 -3.10 0.83
C TRP A 44 6.15 -1.91 1.58
N THR A 45 5.40 -1.37 2.54
CA THR A 45 5.86 -0.28 3.43
C THR A 45 6.54 -0.86 4.67
N CYS A 46 7.24 -0.03 5.46
CA CYS A 46 7.89 -0.48 6.71
C CYS A 46 6.95 -1.26 7.61
N GLU A 47 7.44 -2.40 8.09
CA GLU A 47 6.70 -3.28 8.99
C GLU A 47 6.73 -2.87 10.45
N CYS A 48 7.56 -1.89 10.78
CA CYS A 48 7.70 -1.27 12.09
C CYS A 48 6.47 -0.46 12.54
N ARG A 49 5.50 -0.21 11.66
CA ARG A 49 4.27 0.52 11.98
C ARG A 49 3.08 -0.44 12.05
N THR A 50 2.05 -0.06 12.81
CA THR A 50 0.81 -0.83 12.93
C THR A 50 0.15 -1.06 11.57
N ARG A 51 0.21 -0.06 10.68
CA ARG A 51 -0.42 -0.12 9.37
C ARG A 51 0.65 -0.33 8.30
N VAL A 52 0.53 -1.42 7.55
CA VAL A 52 1.42 -1.78 6.44
C VAL A 52 0.59 -1.82 5.16
N TYR A 53 1.13 -1.25 4.09
CA TYR A 53 0.54 -1.33 2.75
C TYR A 53 1.38 -2.23 1.86
N TYR A 54 0.70 -2.96 0.99
CA TYR A 54 1.30 -3.84 -0.02
C TYR A 54 0.73 -3.50 -1.39
N LEU A 55 1.60 -3.32 -2.37
CA LEU A 55 1.19 -3.31 -3.79
C LEU A 55 1.19 -4.75 -4.28
N VAL A 56 0.02 -5.25 -4.65
CA VAL A 56 -0.20 -6.64 -5.03
C VAL A 56 -0.66 -6.73 -6.48
N VAL A 57 -0.16 -7.74 -7.20
CA VAL A 57 -0.64 -8.10 -8.54
C VAL A 57 -1.21 -9.50 -8.57
N GLY A 58 -2.25 -9.71 -9.37
CA GLY A 58 -2.96 -10.98 -9.51
C GLY A 58 -3.96 -10.90 -10.67
N GLY A 59 -4.10 -11.99 -11.43
CA GLY A 59 -5.06 -12.06 -12.54
C GLY A 59 -4.87 -10.99 -13.64
N GLY A 60 -3.65 -10.47 -13.82
CA GLY A 60 -3.36 -9.39 -14.77
C GLY A 60 -3.72 -7.98 -14.27
N LEU A 61 -4.25 -7.85 -13.05
CA LEU A 61 -4.59 -6.59 -12.40
C LEU A 61 -3.72 -6.35 -11.16
N ALA A 62 -3.87 -5.17 -10.57
CA ALA A 62 -3.19 -4.76 -9.36
C ALA A 62 -4.16 -4.14 -8.34
N TYR A 63 -3.77 -4.14 -7.07
CA TYR A 63 -4.49 -3.47 -5.98
C TYR A 63 -3.54 -3.15 -4.83
N VAL A 64 -3.97 -2.26 -3.94
CA VAL A 64 -3.28 -2.03 -2.67
C VAL A 64 -4.01 -2.78 -1.56
N ARG A 65 -3.25 -3.55 -0.78
CA ARG A 65 -3.71 -4.12 0.48
C ARG A 65 -3.21 -3.28 1.64
N ARG A 66 -4.08 -2.98 2.59
CA ARG A 66 -3.78 -2.39 3.89
C ARG A 66 -3.96 -3.44 4.97
N SER A 67 -2.87 -3.79 5.65
CA SER A 67 -2.87 -4.68 6.82
C SER A 67 -2.72 -3.87 8.08
N ASP A 68 -3.60 -4.13 9.05
CA ASP A 68 -3.54 -3.53 10.37
C ASP A 68 -3.09 -4.58 11.38
N LYS A 69 -1.85 -4.45 11.87
CA LYS A 69 -1.21 -5.43 12.76
C LYS A 69 -1.87 -5.52 14.14
N GLN A 70 -2.53 -4.47 14.62
CA GLN A 70 -3.21 -4.49 15.91
C GLN A 70 -4.49 -5.33 15.85
N THR A 71 -5.23 -5.22 14.75
CA THR A 71 -6.50 -5.93 14.57
C THR A 71 -6.37 -7.25 13.81
N GLY A 72 -5.24 -7.47 13.13
CA GLY A 72 -5.06 -8.57 12.19
C GLY A 72 -5.91 -8.45 10.92
N GLN A 73 -6.61 -7.32 10.73
CA GLN A 73 -7.53 -7.15 9.62
C GLN A 73 -6.81 -6.64 8.37
N ASN A 74 -7.17 -7.24 7.23
CA ASN A 74 -6.73 -6.82 5.92
C ASN A 74 -7.88 -6.11 5.21
N HIS A 75 -7.55 -5.07 4.46
CA HIS A 75 -8.47 -4.38 3.57
C HIS A 75 -7.80 -4.21 2.21
N GLU A 76 -8.58 -4.18 1.14
CA GLU A 76 -8.07 -4.08 -0.21
C GLU A 76 -8.81 -2.99 -0.98
N THR A 77 -8.12 -2.36 -1.92
CA THR A 77 -8.78 -1.53 -2.93
C THR A 77 -9.48 -2.42 -3.95
N ALA A 78 -10.31 -1.81 -4.79
CA ALA A 78 -10.72 -2.45 -6.04
C ALA A 78 -9.50 -2.87 -6.87
N ARG A 79 -9.67 -3.91 -7.69
CA ARG A 79 -8.67 -4.31 -8.69
C ARG A 79 -8.69 -3.29 -9.81
N MET A 80 -7.51 -2.86 -10.26
CA MET A 80 -7.35 -1.82 -11.26
C MET A 80 -6.15 -2.13 -12.16
N ARG A 81 -5.94 -1.34 -13.21
CA ARG A 81 -4.74 -1.49 -14.05
C ARG A 81 -3.51 -1.17 -13.21
N TYR A 82 -2.37 -1.83 -13.50
CA TYR A 82 -1.14 -1.64 -12.75
C TYR A 82 -0.76 -0.16 -12.57
N ARG A 83 -0.89 0.64 -13.63
CA ARG A 83 -0.57 2.07 -13.59
C ARG A 83 -1.40 2.84 -12.55
N GLU A 84 -2.68 2.52 -12.42
CA GLU A 84 -3.57 3.16 -11.45
C GLU A 84 -3.18 2.78 -10.03
N ALA A 85 -2.84 1.51 -9.81
CA ALA A 85 -2.38 1.02 -8.51
C ALA A 85 -1.01 1.58 -8.11
N ASP A 86 -0.08 1.74 -9.06
CA ASP A 86 1.24 2.35 -8.83
C ASP A 86 1.16 3.85 -8.54
N HIS A 87 0.21 4.56 -9.18
CA HIS A 87 -0.12 5.94 -8.82
C HIS A 87 -0.66 6.01 -7.39
N LEU A 88 -1.66 5.19 -7.04
CA LEU A 88 -2.21 5.15 -5.68
C LEU A 88 -1.14 4.79 -4.64
N TRP A 89 -0.26 3.84 -4.96
CA TRP A 89 0.89 3.50 -4.12
C TRP A 89 1.76 4.73 -3.83
N THR A 90 2.06 5.51 -4.86
CA THR A 90 2.84 6.75 -4.73
C THR A 90 2.10 7.79 -3.89
N GLU A 91 0.79 7.98 -4.10
CA GLU A 91 -0.04 8.88 -3.28
C GLU A 91 -0.01 8.48 -1.80
N LEU A 92 -0.12 7.18 -1.49
CA LEU A 92 -0.01 6.67 -0.12
C LEU A 92 1.35 6.99 0.50
N LEU A 93 2.44 6.74 -0.23
CA LEU A 93 3.81 7.03 0.26
C LEU A 93 4.04 8.52 0.53
N LEU A 94 3.33 9.40 -0.18
CA LEU A 94 3.41 10.85 -0.01
C LEU A 94 2.38 11.41 0.98
N GLY A 95 1.54 10.56 1.59
CA GLY A 95 0.46 11.00 2.48
C GLY A 95 -0.68 11.73 1.77
N LEU A 96 -0.77 11.58 0.44
CA LEU A 96 -1.79 12.19 -0.42
C LEU A 96 -3.04 11.31 -0.57
N ALA A 97 -3.01 10.08 -0.05
CA ALA A 97 -4.17 9.19 -0.01
C ALA A 97 -4.26 8.45 1.34
N HIS A 98 -5.48 8.11 1.78
CA HIS A 98 -5.74 7.32 2.99
C HIS A 98 -7.05 6.54 3.00
#